data_AF-M6WDH3-F1
#
_entry.id   AF-M6WDH3-F1
#
_cell.length_a   1.000
_cell.length_b   1.000
_cell.length_c   1.000
_cell.angle_alpha   90.00
_cell.angle_beta   90.00
_cell.angle_gamma   90.00
#
_symmetry.space_group_name_H-M   'P 1'
#
loop_
_entity.id
_entity.type
_entity.pdbx_description
1 polymer ?
#
loop_
_entity_poly.entity_id
_entity_poly.type
_entity_poly.pdbx_seq_one_letter_code
_entity_poly.pdbx_strand_id
1 'polypeptide(L)'
;MKEVELKKKLESITFQVTLGVVQRIREGDLEFVSHLPGLFSLLLGIEEESKRVAILRKLLLYIYWARDLKPTELKRVLERSKLEQYEELTVTTAERLISEGIQQGMQQGIEKGVEKGKIEGKVEGKLEDAGKMLKKGIDLKTVLEITGFSEKTLKENGIL
;
A
#
# COMPACT_ATOMS: atom_id res chain seq x y z
N MET A 1 -32.39 3.68 -28.09
CA MET A 1 -31.31 4.40 -28.79
C MET A 1 -30.58 5.38 -27.87
N LYS A 2 -31.28 6.32 -27.20
CA LYS A 2 -30.67 7.33 -26.31
C LYS A 2 -29.79 6.75 -25.19
N GLU A 3 -30.22 5.65 -24.55
CA GLU A 3 -29.45 5.01 -23.47
C GLU A 3 -28.14 4.36 -23.96
N VAL A 4 -28.17 3.71 -25.13
CA VAL A 4 -26.98 3.11 -25.75
C VAL A 4 -25.95 4.18 -26.12
N GLU A 5 -26.43 5.33 -26.59
CA GLU A 5 -25.60 6.48 -26.95
C GLU A 5 -24.96 7.14 -25.72
N LEU A 6 -25.73 7.33 -24.64
CA LEU A 6 -25.24 7.81 -23.34
C LEU A 6 -24.15 6.87 -22.77
N LYS A 7 -24.37 5.56 -22.86
CA LYS A 7 -23.39 4.56 -22.41
C LYS A 7 -22.09 4.63 -23.21
N LYS A 8 -22.17 4.70 -24.54
CA LYS A 8 -20.97 4.86 -25.41
C LYS A 8 -20.21 6.15 -25.11
N LYS A 9 -20.93 7.25 -24.88
CA LYS A 9 -20.33 8.54 -24.51
C LYS A 9 -19.59 8.45 -23.18
N LEU A 10 -20.22 7.86 -22.16
CA LEU A 10 -19.59 7.60 -20.86
C LEU A 10 -18.31 6.76 -21.01
N GLU A 11 -18.38 5.65 -21.74
CA GLU A 11 -17.23 4.75 -21.97
C GLU A 11 -16.09 5.49 -22.68
N SER A 12 -16.41 6.26 -23.71
CA SER A 12 -15.43 7.07 -24.46
C SER A 12 -14.74 8.11 -23.56
N ILE A 13 -15.50 8.90 -22.79
CA ILE A 13 -14.95 9.89 -21.85
C ILE A 13 -14.09 9.18 -20.80
N THR A 14 -14.59 8.11 -20.20
CA THR A 14 -13.86 7.36 -19.17
C THR A 14 -12.53 6.85 -19.71
N PHE A 15 -12.52 6.31 -20.92
CA PHE A 15 -11.31 5.83 -21.58
C PHE A 15 -10.32 6.97 -21.86
N GLN A 16 -10.78 8.08 -22.45
CA GLN A 16 -9.93 9.24 -22.77
C GLN A 16 -9.27 9.83 -21.53
N VAL A 17 -10.02 10.05 -20.46
CA VAL A 17 -9.47 10.63 -19.22
C VAL A 17 -8.51 9.65 -18.55
N THR A 18 -8.90 8.37 -18.43
CA THR A 18 -8.06 7.35 -17.79
C THR A 18 -6.75 7.15 -18.56
N LEU A 19 -6.82 6.94 -19.88
CA LEU A 19 -5.64 6.75 -20.70
C LEU A 19 -4.77 8.02 -20.71
N GLY A 20 -5.39 9.20 -20.79
CA GLY A 20 -4.68 10.48 -20.77
C GLY A 20 -3.87 10.68 -19.50
N VAL A 21 -4.42 10.30 -18.34
CA VAL A 21 -3.70 10.31 -17.06
C VAL A 21 -2.60 9.26 -17.02
N VAL A 22 -2.89 8.01 -17.40
CA VAL A 22 -1.93 6.89 -17.36
C VAL A 22 -0.73 7.14 -18.26
N GLN A 23 -0.92 7.67 -19.47
CA GLN A 23 0.17 7.95 -20.40
C GLN A 23 1.16 9.00 -19.85
N ARG A 24 0.67 9.91 -19.02
CA ARG A 24 1.38 11.08 -18.51
C ARG A 24 1.90 10.92 -17.10
N ILE A 25 1.52 9.84 -16.41
CA ILE A 25 1.79 9.62 -14.99
C ILE A 25 3.29 9.55 -14.64
N ARG A 26 4.17 9.46 -15.64
CA ARG A 26 5.64 9.46 -15.45
C ARG A 26 6.33 10.75 -15.89
N GLU A 27 5.60 11.73 -16.39
CA GLU A 27 6.11 13.07 -16.71
C GLU A 27 6.52 13.81 -15.43
N GLY A 28 7.27 14.91 -15.53
CA GLY A 28 7.58 15.75 -14.35
C GLY A 28 6.31 16.33 -13.70
N ASP A 29 6.34 16.66 -12.40
CA ASP A 29 5.14 17.13 -11.67
C ASP A 29 4.46 18.33 -12.32
N LEU A 30 5.24 19.33 -12.73
CA LEU A 30 4.71 20.52 -13.40
C LEU A 30 4.04 20.19 -14.74
N GLU A 31 4.68 19.34 -15.55
CA GLU A 31 4.17 18.94 -16.86
C GLU A 31 2.89 18.11 -16.70
N PHE A 32 2.93 17.09 -15.86
CA PHE A 32 1.79 16.24 -15.56
C PHE A 32 0.58 17.05 -15.07
N VAL A 33 0.77 17.89 -14.05
CA VAL A 33 -0.29 18.73 -13.47
C VAL A 33 -0.85 19.72 -14.50
N SER A 34 -0.04 20.19 -15.45
CA SER A 34 -0.50 21.11 -16.51
C SER A 34 -1.49 20.46 -17.47
N HIS A 35 -1.43 19.13 -17.66
CA HIS A 35 -2.33 18.38 -18.54
C HIS A 35 -3.66 18.01 -17.88
N LEU A 36 -3.68 17.87 -16.55
CA LEU A 36 -4.86 17.38 -15.83
C LEU A 36 -6.11 18.23 -16.01
N PRO A 37 -6.08 19.59 -16.03
CA PRO A 37 -7.29 20.37 -16.20
C PRO A 37 -8.05 20.07 -17.49
N GLY A 38 -7.33 19.91 -18.59
CA GLY A 38 -7.91 19.53 -19.88
C GLY A 38 -8.57 18.16 -19.82
N LEU A 39 -7.87 17.17 -19.27
CA LEU A 39 -8.40 15.81 -19.12
C LEU A 39 -9.62 15.76 -18.20
N PHE A 40 -9.54 16.37 -17.03
CA PHE A 40 -10.62 16.33 -16.03
C PHE A 40 -11.86 17.09 -16.48
N SER A 41 -11.71 18.17 -17.27
CA SER A 41 -12.86 18.88 -17.82
C SER A 41 -13.78 18.00 -18.68
N LEU A 42 -13.26 16.93 -19.29
CA LEU A 42 -14.06 15.96 -20.06
C LEU A 42 -15.09 15.23 -19.19
N LEU A 43 -14.83 15.10 -17.88
CA LEU A 43 -15.75 14.46 -16.92
C LEU A 43 -17.07 15.23 -16.77
N LEU A 44 -17.10 16.52 -17.10
CA LEU A 44 -18.35 17.30 -17.17
C LEU A 44 -19.31 16.77 -18.24
N GLY A 45 -18.81 16.08 -19.26
CA GLY A 45 -19.61 15.46 -20.30
C GLY A 45 -20.37 14.21 -19.85
N ILE A 46 -20.12 13.72 -18.63
CA ILE A 46 -20.85 12.62 -17.99
C ILE A 46 -22.03 13.21 -17.24
N GLU A 47 -23.26 12.89 -17.67
CA GLU A 47 -24.49 13.43 -17.07
C GLU A 47 -24.73 12.91 -15.65
N GLU A 48 -24.44 11.62 -15.42
CA GLU A 48 -24.68 10.98 -14.14
C GLU A 48 -23.55 11.29 -13.14
N GLU A 49 -23.87 12.11 -12.14
CA GLU A 49 -22.91 12.57 -11.14
C GLU A 49 -22.25 11.43 -10.35
N SER A 50 -23.00 10.40 -9.96
CA SER A 50 -22.47 9.24 -9.24
C SER A 50 -21.33 8.57 -10.00
N LYS A 51 -21.46 8.42 -11.33
CA LYS A 51 -20.43 7.85 -12.21
C LYS A 51 -19.25 8.78 -12.37
N ARG A 52 -19.49 10.09 -12.51
CA ARG A 52 -18.45 11.12 -12.56
C ARG A 52 -17.57 11.07 -11.30
N VAL A 53 -18.21 11.10 -10.13
CA VAL A 53 -17.55 11.01 -8.82
C VAL A 53 -16.77 9.69 -8.68
N ALA A 54 -17.36 8.58 -9.11
CA ALA A 54 -16.69 7.27 -9.05
C ALA A 54 -15.43 7.22 -9.91
N ILE A 55 -15.46 7.81 -11.12
CA ILE A 55 -14.29 7.89 -12.01
C ILE A 55 -13.25 8.83 -11.41
N LEU A 56 -13.66 10.03 -10.98
CA LEU A 56 -12.75 11.02 -10.40
C LEU A 56 -12.03 10.46 -9.16
N ARG A 57 -12.75 9.79 -8.26
CA ARG A 57 -12.16 9.15 -7.07
C ARG A 57 -11.13 8.08 -7.42
N LYS A 58 -11.38 7.28 -8.46
CA LYS A 58 -10.41 6.27 -8.94
C LYS A 58 -9.16 6.92 -9.53
N LEU A 59 -9.31 8.01 -10.29
CA LEU A 59 -8.20 8.76 -10.85
C LEU A 59 -7.35 9.40 -9.74
N LEU A 60 -7.98 10.08 -8.78
CA LEU A 60 -7.27 10.66 -7.62
C LEU A 60 -6.51 9.59 -6.83
N LEU A 61 -7.14 8.44 -6.59
CA LEU A 61 -6.50 7.31 -5.91
C LEU A 61 -5.26 6.83 -6.67
N TYR A 62 -5.38 6.65 -7.98
CA TYR A 62 -4.26 6.23 -8.83
C TYR A 62 -3.14 7.26 -8.85
N ILE A 63 -3.48 8.55 -8.94
CA ILE A 63 -2.52 9.65 -8.95
C ILE A 63 -1.74 9.68 -7.64
N TYR A 64 -2.40 9.68 -6.49
CA TYR A 64 -1.70 9.66 -5.19
C TYR A 64 -0.91 8.39 -4.95
N TRP A 65 -1.36 7.26 -5.51
CA TRP A 65 -0.60 6.02 -5.41
C TRP A 65 0.69 6.08 -6.24
N ALA A 66 0.65 6.71 -7.41
CA ALA A 66 1.78 6.79 -8.32
C ALA A 66 2.70 8.01 -8.07
N ARG A 67 2.22 9.04 -7.35
CA ARG A 67 2.86 10.34 -7.22
C ARG A 67 2.65 10.93 -5.83
N ASP A 68 3.66 11.61 -5.30
CA ASP A 68 3.59 12.33 -4.03
C ASP A 68 3.07 13.77 -4.21
N LEU A 69 1.87 13.90 -4.79
CA LEU A 69 1.22 15.20 -4.96
C LEU A 69 0.46 15.60 -3.70
N LYS A 70 0.48 16.89 -3.37
CA LYS A 70 -0.30 17.41 -2.25
C LYS A 70 -1.77 17.61 -2.65
N PRO A 71 -2.73 17.44 -1.73
CA PRO A 71 -4.14 17.73 -2.01
C PRO A 71 -4.37 19.15 -2.56
N THR A 72 -3.59 20.14 -2.12
CA THR A 72 -3.68 21.53 -2.59
C THR A 72 -3.37 21.68 -4.09
N GLU A 73 -2.51 20.84 -4.66
CA GLU A 73 -2.18 20.87 -6.09
C GLU A 73 -3.34 20.33 -6.92
N LEU A 74 -3.95 19.23 -6.47
CA LEU A 74 -5.11 18.63 -7.15
C LEU A 74 -6.38 19.47 -6.97
N LYS A 75 -6.54 20.19 -5.84
CA LYS A 75 -7.64 21.17 -5.69
C LYS A 75 -7.58 22.24 -6.79
N ARG A 76 -6.41 22.84 -7.03
CA ARG A 76 -6.21 23.81 -8.12
C ARG A 76 -6.51 23.23 -9.50
N VAL A 77 -6.19 21.95 -9.72
CA VAL A 77 -6.56 21.25 -10.95
C VAL A 77 -8.08 21.16 -11.09
N LEU A 78 -8.80 20.81 -10.02
CA LEU A 78 -10.25 20.71 -10.03
C LEU A 78 -10.92 22.06 -10.26
N GLU A 79 -10.46 23.13 -9.61
CA GLU A 79 -10.90 24.51 -9.87
C GLU A 79 -10.76 24.87 -11.37
N ARG A 80 -9.59 24.62 -11.96
CA ARG A 80 -9.33 24.89 -13.39
C ARG A 80 -10.15 23.98 -14.33
N SER A 81 -10.63 22.85 -13.82
CA SER A 81 -11.46 21.90 -14.56
C SER A 81 -12.95 22.18 -14.45
N LYS A 82 -13.37 23.20 -13.68
CA LYS A 82 -14.77 23.46 -13.28
C LYS A 82 -15.38 22.30 -12.47
N LEU A 83 -14.56 21.71 -11.60
CA LEU A 83 -14.88 20.59 -10.72
C LEU A 83 -14.66 20.94 -9.24
N GLU A 84 -14.68 22.24 -8.88
CA GLU A 84 -14.46 22.78 -7.54
C GLU A 84 -15.36 22.14 -6.47
N GLN A 85 -16.59 21.79 -6.83
CA GLN A 85 -17.52 21.07 -5.93
C GLN A 85 -17.02 19.69 -5.48
N TYR A 86 -16.00 19.14 -6.13
CA TYR A 86 -15.41 17.84 -5.83
C TYR A 86 -14.05 17.93 -5.13
N GLU A 87 -13.62 19.12 -4.70
CA GLU A 87 -12.34 19.33 -4.01
C GLU A 87 -12.16 18.43 -2.77
N GLU A 88 -13.24 18.17 -2.04
CA GLU A 88 -13.21 17.31 -0.86
C GLU A 88 -12.80 15.85 -1.18
N LEU A 89 -13.02 15.41 -2.43
CA LEU A 89 -12.54 14.09 -2.88
C LEU A 89 -11.01 14.00 -2.85
N THR A 90 -10.30 15.12 -3.01
CA THR A 90 -8.82 15.12 -2.95
C THR A 90 -8.32 14.82 -1.54
N VAL A 91 -8.95 15.41 -0.52
CA VAL A 91 -8.55 15.27 0.89
C VAL A 91 -8.92 13.87 1.38
N THR A 92 -10.20 13.50 1.24
CA THR A 92 -10.71 12.19 1.67
C THR A 92 -10.01 11.02 0.99
N THR A 93 -9.56 11.18 -0.27
CA THR A 93 -8.78 10.13 -0.94
C THR A 93 -7.36 10.02 -0.38
N ALA A 94 -6.70 11.14 -0.09
CA ALA A 94 -5.38 11.14 0.53
C ALA A 94 -5.42 10.55 1.96
N GLU A 95 -6.38 10.97 2.78
CA GLU A 95 -6.57 10.45 4.14
C GLU A 95 -6.80 8.94 4.15
N ARG A 96 -7.63 8.45 3.20
CA ARG A 96 -7.87 7.01 3.05
C ARG A 96 -6.58 6.26 2.74
N LEU A 97 -5.76 6.75 1.81
CA LEU A 97 -4.48 6.12 1.48
C LEU A 97 -3.52 6.10 2.67
N ILE A 98 -3.44 7.19 3.43
CA ILE A 98 -2.63 7.26 4.65
C ILE A 98 -3.11 6.22 5.66
N SER A 99 -4.43 6.14 5.89
CA SER A 99 -5.03 5.17 6.81
C SER A 99 -4.75 3.72 6.38
N GLU A 100 -4.98 3.39 5.11
CA GLU A 100 -4.67 2.07 4.54
C GLU A 100 -3.18 1.73 4.67
N GLY A 101 -2.30 2.69 4.41
CA GLY A 101 -0.85 2.54 4.58
C GLY A 101 -0.43 2.28 6.03
N ILE A 102 -1.00 3.00 6.99
CA ILE A 102 -0.75 2.78 8.43
C ILE A 102 -1.24 1.39 8.85
N GLN A 103 -2.44 0.99 8.44
CA GLN A 103 -3.00 -0.32 8.75
C GLN A 103 -2.15 -1.45 8.18
N GLN A 104 -1.74 -1.36 6.91
CA GLN A 104 -0.86 -2.33 6.28
C GLN A 104 0.51 -2.40 6.98
N GLY A 105 1.10 -1.25 7.29
CA GLY A 105 2.38 -1.18 8.01
C GLY A 105 2.32 -1.80 9.40
N MET A 106 1.24 -1.55 10.14
CA MET A 106 1.01 -2.14 11.46
C MET A 106 0.83 -3.66 11.37
N GLN A 107 0.00 -4.13 10.45
CA GLN A 107 -0.24 -5.56 10.25
C GLN A 107 1.05 -6.31 9.89
N GLN A 108 1.81 -5.78 8.92
CA GLN A 108 3.11 -6.36 8.55
C GLN A 108 4.12 -6.33 9.70
N GLY A 109 4.12 -5.26 10.51
CA GLY A 109 4.97 -5.15 11.68
C GLY A 109 4.64 -6.21 12.75
N ILE A 110 3.35 -6.40 13.04
CA ILE A 110 2.87 -7.41 13.99
C ILE A 110 3.21 -8.82 13.49
N GLU A 111 2.91 -9.14 12.22
CA GLU A 111 3.20 -10.46 11.65
C GLU A 111 4.68 -10.81 11.72
N LYS A 112 5.55 -9.89 11.27
CA LYS A 112 7.01 -10.07 11.36
C LYS A 112 7.49 -10.20 12.80
N GLY A 113 6.93 -9.42 13.72
CA GLY A 113 7.26 -9.48 15.14
C GLY A 113 6.88 -10.82 15.78
N VAL A 114 5.66 -11.30 15.50
CA VAL A 114 5.16 -12.59 15.99
C VAL A 114 5.96 -13.75 15.43
N GLU A 115 6.27 -13.74 14.13
CA GLU A 115 7.06 -14.80 13.50
C GLU A 115 8.47 -14.84 14.08
N LYS A 116 9.14 -13.68 14.18
CA LYS A 116 10.47 -13.57 14.77
C LYS A 116 10.48 -14.06 16.23
N GLY A 117 9.55 -13.57 17.05
CA GLY A 117 9.45 -13.97 18.45
C GLY A 117 9.16 -15.47 18.64
N LYS A 118 8.37 -16.08 17.76
CA LYS A 118 8.11 -17.52 17.80
C LYS A 118 9.36 -18.34 17.48
N ILE A 119 10.17 -17.89 16.52
CA ILE A 119 11.43 -18.55 16.17
C ILE A 119 12.44 -18.39 17.30
N GLU A 120 12.65 -17.16 17.78
CA GLU A 120 13.58 -16.86 18.87
C GLU A 120 13.21 -17.62 20.14
N GLY A 121 11.95 -17.57 20.58
CA GLY A 121 11.51 -18.30 21.77
C GLY A 121 11.63 -19.82 21.65
N LYS A 122 11.45 -20.39 20.44
CA LYS A 122 11.67 -21.83 20.21
C LYS A 122 13.17 -22.20 20.30
N VAL A 123 14.05 -21.33 19.81
CA VAL A 123 15.51 -21.54 19.90
C VAL A 123 15.98 -21.38 21.34
N GLU A 124 15.57 -20.31 22.02
CA GLU A 124 15.88 -20.07 23.44
C GLU A 124 15.41 -21.21 24.32
N GLY A 125 14.15 -21.67 24.17
CA GLY A 125 13.63 -22.81 24.92
C GLY A 125 14.45 -24.10 24.69
N LYS A 126 14.86 -24.37 23.44
CA LYS A 126 15.74 -25.51 23.15
C LYS A 126 17.13 -25.35 23.79
N LEU A 127 17.68 -24.14 23.82
CA LEU A 127 18.99 -23.86 24.44
C LEU A 127 18.92 -24.06 25.96
N GLU A 128 17.87 -23.55 26.60
CA GLU A 128 17.61 -23.78 28.03
C GLU A 128 17.52 -25.27 28.36
N ASP A 129 16.76 -26.03 27.56
CA ASP A 129 16.61 -27.46 27.74
C ASP A 129 17.93 -28.19 27.54
N ALA A 130 18.74 -27.81 26.54
CA ALA A 130 20.10 -28.34 26.35
C ALA A 130 20.96 -28.14 27.60
N GLY A 131 20.94 -26.94 28.19
CA GLY A 131 21.67 -26.65 29.42
C GLY A 131 21.16 -27.44 30.63
N LYS A 132 19.84 -27.62 30.76
CA LYS A 132 19.24 -28.47 31.82
C LYS A 132 19.62 -29.94 31.64
N MET A 133 19.68 -30.44 30.41
CA MET A 133 20.09 -31.82 30.09
C MET A 133 21.54 -32.08 30.52
N LEU A 134 22.47 -31.19 30.16
CA LEU A 134 23.88 -31.30 30.56
C LEU A 134 24.05 -31.25 32.08
N LYS A 135 23.33 -30.35 32.78
CA LYS A 135 23.34 -30.27 34.26
C LYS A 135 22.80 -31.54 34.92
N LYS A 136 21.93 -32.30 34.25
CA LYS A 136 21.44 -33.61 34.72
C LYS A 136 22.37 -34.77 34.37
N GLY A 137 23.53 -34.51 33.77
CA GLY A 137 24.52 -35.53 33.45
C GLY A 137 24.25 -36.27 32.13
N ILE A 138 23.36 -35.76 31.27
CA ILE A 138 23.22 -36.27 29.90
C ILE A 138 24.47 -35.85 29.13
N ASP A 139 25.08 -36.79 28.40
CA ASP A 139 26.34 -36.53 27.69
C ASP A 139 26.14 -35.56 26.52
N LEU A 140 27.21 -34.83 26.20
CA LEU A 140 27.19 -33.80 25.17
C LEU A 140 26.77 -34.34 23.80
N LYS A 141 27.20 -35.55 23.42
CA LYS A 141 26.88 -36.12 22.11
C LYS A 141 25.37 -36.34 21.97
N THR A 142 24.73 -36.90 23.01
CA THR A 142 23.27 -37.09 23.06
C THR A 142 22.52 -35.76 23.02
N VAL A 143 23.00 -34.72 23.73
CA VAL A 143 22.36 -33.39 23.71
C VAL A 143 22.41 -32.74 22.32
N LEU A 144 23.56 -32.80 21.63
CA LEU A 144 23.70 -32.26 20.28
C LEU A 144 22.76 -32.97 19.29
N GLU A 145 22.62 -34.30 19.40
CA GLU A 145 21.72 -35.10 18.55
C GLU A 145 20.24 -34.74 18.77
N ILE A 146 19.80 -34.62 20.04
CA ILE A 146 18.39 -34.31 20.38
C ILE A 146 18.01 -32.87 20.00
N THR A 147 18.88 -31.92 20.32
CA THR A 147 18.57 -30.48 20.15
C THR A 147 18.77 -30.02 18.70
N GLY A 148 19.68 -30.69 17.99
CA GLY A 148 20.16 -30.33 16.65
C GLY A 148 21.15 -29.17 16.66
N PHE A 149 21.65 -28.77 17.83
CA PHE A 149 22.66 -27.70 17.94
C PHE A 149 24.07 -28.21 17.68
N SER A 150 24.96 -27.29 17.30
CA SER A 150 26.40 -27.54 17.27
C SER A 150 27.04 -27.18 18.61
N GLU A 151 28.19 -27.78 18.92
CA GLU A 151 28.95 -27.43 20.11
C GLU A 151 29.34 -25.95 20.14
N LYS A 152 29.65 -25.38 18.96
CA LYS A 152 29.91 -23.94 18.81
C LYS A 152 28.70 -23.11 19.22
N THR A 153 27.50 -23.48 18.77
CA THR A 153 26.25 -22.80 19.15
C THR A 153 26.03 -22.82 20.66
N LEU A 154 26.30 -23.96 21.32
CA LEU A 154 26.16 -24.05 22.78
C LEU A 154 27.19 -23.18 23.52
N LYS A 155 28.45 -23.13 23.05
CA LYS A 155 29.50 -22.25 23.60
C LYS A 155 29.17 -20.76 23.43
N GLU A 156 28.74 -20.38 22.23
CA GLU A 156 28.35 -18.99 21.93
C GLU A 156 27.18 -18.50 22.78
N ASN A 157 26.32 -19.42 23.22
CA ASN A 157 25.19 -19.13 24.10
C ASN A 157 25.48 -19.43 25.59
N GLY A 158 26.74 -19.67 25.97
CA GLY A 158 27.17 -19.85 27.36
C GLY A 158 26.64 -21.11 28.06
N ILE A 159 26.22 -22.11 27.29
CA ILE A 159 25.73 -23.40 27.82
C ILE A 159 26.90 -24.35 28.17
N LEU A 160 28.01 -24.22 27.44
CA LEU A 160 29.29 -24.93 27.61
C LEU A 160 30.39 -23.94 27.96
#